data_AF-A0AAW4MWZ0-F1
#
_entry.id   AF-A0AAW4MWZ0-F1
#
_cell.length_a   1.000
_cell.length_b   1.000
_cell.length_c   1.000
_cell.angle_alpha   90.00
_cell.angle_beta   90.00
_cell.angle_gamma   90.00
#
_symmetry.space_group_name_H-M   'P 1'
#
loop_
_entity.id
_entity.type
_entity.pdbx_description
1 polymer ?
#
loop_
_entity_poly.entity_id
_entity_poly.type
_entity_poly.pdbx_seq_one_letter_code
_entity_poly.pdbx_strand_id
1 'polypeptide(L)' 'MRINEVLTRVDEDELIDIRCKSWNFCIQGTKWEITHSDTFMDNHFGDMLVTHIEVNDSPRGHAIMLLAD' A
#
# COMPACT_ATOMS: atom_id res chain seq x y z
N MET A 1 13.22 -0.38 -1.60
CA MET A 1 12.30 -0.32 -2.76
C MET A 1 11.21 0.66 -2.40
N ARG A 2 10.82 1.55 -3.31
CA ARG A 2 9.70 2.48 -3.06
C ARG A 2 8.36 1.77 -3.22
N ILE A 3 7.30 2.29 -2.60
CA ILE A 3 5.95 1.75 -2.77
C ILE A 3 5.54 1.71 -4.25
N ASN A 4 5.78 2.79 -5.01
CA ASN A 4 5.45 2.81 -6.43
C ASN A 4 6.16 1.70 -7.23
N GLU A 5 7.41 1.38 -6.88
CA GLU A 5 8.11 0.28 -7.52
C GLU A 5 7.42 -1.06 -7.23
N VAL A 6 6.94 -1.29 -6.00
CA VAL A 6 6.16 -2.50 -5.68
C VAL A 6 4.87 -2.51 -6.49
N LEU A 7 4.09 -1.42 -6.46
CA LEU A 7 2.78 -1.34 -7.11
C LEU A 7 2.86 -1.52 -8.63
N THR A 8 3.96 -1.14 -9.29
CA THR A 8 4.13 -1.39 -10.74
C THR A 8 4.14 -2.88 -11.12
N ARG A 9 4.34 -3.78 -10.16
CA ARG A 9 4.43 -5.24 -10.36
C ARG A 9 3.18 -5.99 -9.91
N VAL A 10 2.17 -5.26 -9.43
CA VAL A 10 0.94 -5.82 -8.89
C VAL A 10 -0.23 -5.48 -9.83
N ASP A 11 -1.17 -6.40 -9.95
CA ASP A 11 -2.38 -6.21 -10.74
C ASP A 11 -3.31 -5.14 -10.13
N GLU A 12 -4.09 -4.46 -10.96
CA GLU A 12 -4.95 -3.33 -10.53
C GLU A 12 -6.01 -3.74 -9.50
N ASP A 13 -6.48 -4.98 -9.56
CA ASP A 13 -7.52 -5.53 -8.69
C ASP A 13 -6.97 -6.16 -7.40
N GLU A 14 -5.65 -6.30 -7.27
CA GLU A 14 -5.03 -6.91 -6.09
C GLU A 14 -5.26 -6.03 -4.85
N LEU A 15 -5.63 -6.66 -3.74
CA LEU A 15 -5.80 -5.97 -2.47
C LEU A 15 -4.43 -5.64 -1.85
N ILE A 16 -4.26 -4.39 -1.47
CA ILE A 16 -3.05 -3.85 -0.85
C ILE A 16 -3.40 -3.23 0.51
N ASP A 17 -2.55 -3.43 1.51
CA ASP A 17 -2.62 -2.79 2.83
C ASP A 17 -1.29 -2.06 3.10
N ILE A 18 -1.27 -0.73 2.97
CA ILE A 18 -0.07 0.09 3.22
C ILE A 18 -0.14 0.62 4.64
N ARG A 19 0.92 0.40 5.42
CA ARG A 19 1.06 0.87 6.80
C ARG A 19 2.35 1.65 6.97
N CYS A 20 2.28 2.84 7.55
CA CYS A 20 3.47 3.59 7.94
C CYS A 20 3.82 3.24 9.39
N LYS A 21 5.11 3.01 9.70
CA LYS A 21 5.55 2.81 11.10
C LYS A 21 5.65 4.13 11.86
N SER A 22 6.16 5.15 11.17
CA SER A 22 6.47 6.46 11.74
C SER A 22 5.21 7.31 11.96
N TRP A 23 4.16 7.07 11.16
CA TRP A 23 2.84 7.66 11.34
C TRP A 23 1.80 6.56 11.51
N ASN A 24 0.95 6.69 12.53
CA ASN A 24 -0.10 5.72 12.87
C ASN A 24 -1.26 5.76 11.84
N PHE A 25 -0.92 5.60 10.57
CA PHE A 25 -1.77 5.77 9.40
C PHE A 25 -1.66 4.54 8.50
N CYS A 26 -2.81 4.08 8.02
CA CYS A 26 -2.90 3.00 7.05
C CYS A 26 -3.87 3.35 5.93
N ILE A 27 -3.60 2.81 4.74
CA ILE A 27 -4.53 2.86 3.61
C ILE A 27 -4.67 1.44 3.04
N GLN A 28 -5.90 1.02 2.79
CA GLN A 28 -6.22 -0.29 2.27
C GLN A 28 -7.23 -0.18 1.14
N GLY A 29 -7.01 -0.94 0.07
CA GLY A 29 -7.88 -0.98 -1.10
C GLY A 29 -7.26 -1.84 -2.19
N THR A 30 -7.92 -1.95 -3.33
CA THR A 30 -7.25 -2.48 -4.53
C THR A 30 -6.12 -1.52 -4.96
N LYS A 31 -5.13 -2.01 -5.69
CA LYS A 31 -4.08 -1.13 -6.26
C LYS A 31 -4.70 0.07 -7.00
N TRP A 32 -5.74 -0.17 -7.78
CA TRP A 32 -6.47 0.89 -8.48
C TRP A 32 -7.04 1.93 -7.53
N GLU A 33 -7.78 1.48 -6.49
CA GLU A 33 -8.39 2.37 -5.48
C GLU A 33 -7.32 3.21 -4.76
N ILE A 34 -6.20 2.59 -4.36
CA ILE A 34 -5.12 3.27 -3.64
C ILE A 34 -4.46 4.32 -4.53
N THR A 35 -4.04 3.95 -5.74
CA THR A 35 -3.27 4.84 -6.63
C THR A 35 -4.07 6.03 -7.15
N HIS A 36 -5.40 5.95 -7.10
CA HIS A 36 -6.33 7.04 -7.45
C HIS A 36 -6.90 7.77 -6.24
N SER A 37 -6.48 7.44 -5.02
CA SER A 37 -6.96 8.13 -3.82
C SER A 37 -6.18 9.41 -3.54
N ASP A 38 -6.89 10.48 -3.19
CA ASP A 38 -6.28 11.75 -2.76
C ASP A 38 -5.35 11.54 -1.56
N THR A 39 -5.74 10.65 -0.64
CA THR A 39 -4.91 10.30 0.53
C THR A 39 -3.55 9.73 0.12
N PHE A 40 -3.50 8.86 -0.89
CA PHE A 40 -2.25 8.29 -1.37
C PHE A 40 -1.34 9.35 -2.01
N MET A 41 -1.93 10.23 -2.83
CA MET A 41 -1.23 11.28 -3.55
C MET A 41 -0.74 12.40 -2.62
N ASP A 42 -1.62 12.94 -1.77
CA ASP A 42 -1.34 14.08 -0.89
C ASP A 42 -0.27 13.75 0.17
N ASN A 43 -0.22 12.49 0.62
CA ASN A 43 0.75 12.03 1.61
C ASN A 43 2.01 11.42 0.97
N HIS A 44 2.13 11.44 -0.36
CA HIS A 44 3.28 10.92 -1.10
C HIS A 44 3.63 9.45 -0.75
N PHE A 45 2.62 8.61 -0.49
CA PHE A 45 2.85 7.21 -0.11
C PHE A 45 3.70 6.46 -1.13
N GLY A 46 3.51 6.74 -2.42
CA GLY A 46 4.28 6.13 -3.50
C GLY A 46 5.80 6.28 -3.40
N ASP A 47 6.28 7.31 -2.69
CA ASP A 47 7.72 7.57 -2.50
C ASP A 47 8.30 6.97 -1.22
N MET A 48 7.46 6.49 -0.30
CA MET A 48 7.91 5.88 0.96
C MET A 48 8.71 4.60 0.71
N LEU A 49 9.65 4.32 1.61
CA LEU A 49 10.50 3.14 1.51
C LEU A 49 9.79 1.95 2.15
N VAL A 50 9.55 0.92 1.34
CA VAL A 50 9.05 -0.36 1.84
C VAL A 50 10.14 -1.04 2.64
N THR A 51 9.83 -1.31 3.91
CA THR A 51 10.71 -2.01 4.84
C THR A 51 10.37 -3.49 4.95
N HIS A 52 9.09 -3.86 4.86
CA HIS A 52 8.62 -5.25 4.92
C HIS A 52 7.45 -5.46 3.95
N ILE A 53 7.35 -6.67 3.41
CA ILE A 53 6.25 -7.13 2.57
C ILE A 53 5.74 -8.43 3.16
N GLU A 54 4.46 -8.48 3.47
CA GLU A 54 3.80 -9.65 4.06
C GLU A 54 2.42 -9.85 3.40
N VAL A 55 1.75 -10.96 3.71
CA VAL A 55 0.34 -11.14 3.37
C VAL A 55 -0.47 -10.99 4.65
N ASN A 56 -1.50 -10.17 4.61
CA ASN A 56 -2.39 -9.91 5.73
C ASN A 56 -3.84 -10.28 5.36
N ASP A 57 -4.59 -10.75 6.35
CA ASP A 57 -6.01 -11.07 6.17
C ASP A 57 -6.86 -9.82 6.37
N SER A 58 -7.74 -9.56 5.40
CA SER A 58 -8.69 -8.47 5.40
C SER A 58 -10.11 -8.99 5.25
N PRO A 59 -11.14 -8.27 5.74
CA PRO A 59 -12.53 -8.61 5.46
C PRO A 59 -12.85 -8.76 3.96
N ARG A 60 -12.04 -8.14 3.08
CA ARG A 60 -12.17 -8.21 1.61
C ARG A 60 -11.41 -9.40 0.99
N GLY A 61 -10.55 -10.08 1.74
CA GLY A 61 -9.69 -11.18 1.25
C GLY A 61 -8.25 -11.06 1.74
N HIS A 62 -7.35 -11.85 1.16
CA HIS A 62 -5.91 -11.70 1.40
C HIS A 62 -5.40 -10.43 0.73
N ALA A 63 -4.62 -9.63 1.45
CA ALA A 63 -4.03 -8.40 0.95
C ALA A 63 -2.50 -8.45 1.08
N ILE A 64 -1.81 -7.90 0.09
CA ILE A 64 -0.37 -7.66 0.19
C ILE A 64 -0.16 -6.48 1.14
N MET A 65 0.44 -6.73 2.30
CA MET A 65 0.77 -5.70 3.27
C MET A 65 2.15 -5.12 2.97
N LEU A 66 2.21 -3.80 2.81
CA LEU A 66 3.43 -3.03 2.65
C LEU A 66 3.67 -2.20 3.91
N LEU A 67 4.71 -2.52 4.65
CA LEU A 67 5.12 -1.73 5.80
C LEU A 67 6.21 -0.75 5.39
N ALA A 68 5.95 0.55 5.53
CA ALA A 68 6.81 1.61 5.04
C ALA A 68 7.28 2.59 6.12
N ASP A 69 8.39 3.26 5.84
CA ASP A 69 8.95 4.41 6.56
C ASP A 69 9.20 5.59 5.60
#